data_AF-F1VUZ6-F1
#
_entry.id   AF-F1VUZ6-F1
#
_cell.length_a   1.000
_cell.length_b   1.000
_cell.length_c   1.000
_cell.angle_alpha   90.00
_cell.angle_beta   90.00
_cell.angle_gamma   90.00
#
_symmetry.space_group_name_H-M   'P 1'
#
loop_
_entity.id
_entity.type
_entity.pdbx_description
1 polymer ?
#
loop_
_entity_poly.entity_id
_entity_poly.type
_entity_poly.pdbx_seq_one_letter_code
_entity_poly.pdbx_strand_id
1 'polypeptide(L)'
;MVLVSLAAASICFLGSCYPALVGNATPAGTFSLSPQRTLEPGYGGDVLVFHEDRQNLWAIHRVYTRNASEHRIDRLNDQRTEQRRSVTRGCINVMPEVYRKLVDCCSNDVLVIH
;
A
#
# COMPACT_ATOMS: atom_id res chain seq x y z
N MET A 1 6.13 14.12 2.14
CA MET A 1 6.76 12.93 1.54
C MET A 1 6.31 11.67 2.25
N VAL A 2 6.09 10.62 1.47
CA VAL A 2 5.73 9.27 1.92
C VAL A 2 6.87 8.33 1.57
N LEU A 3 7.31 7.52 2.52
CA LEU A 3 8.40 6.55 2.33
C LEU A 3 7.86 5.14 2.45
N VAL A 4 8.29 4.23 1.58
CA VAL A 4 7.97 2.80 1.66
C VAL A 4 9.28 2.02 1.63
N SER A 5 9.44 1.16 2.64
CA SER A 5 10.52 0.19 2.67
C SER A 5 9.99 -1.19 2.28
N LEU A 6 10.47 -1.71 1.16
CA LEU A 6 10.15 -3.08 0.71
C LEU A 6 10.79 -4.12 1.63
N ALA A 7 12.00 -3.84 2.10
CA ALA A 7 12.74 -4.71 3.02
C ALA A 7 12.06 -4.80 4.40
N ALA A 8 11.59 -3.67 4.94
CA ALA A 8 10.90 -3.64 6.24
C ALA A 8 9.39 -3.90 6.13
N ALA A 9 8.84 -3.96 4.91
CA ALA A 9 7.41 -4.05 4.63
C ALA A 9 6.61 -3.00 5.43
N SER A 10 7.02 -1.75 5.29
CA SER A 10 6.48 -0.62 6.03
C SER A 10 6.28 0.61 5.16
N ILE A 11 5.36 1.47 5.60
CA ILE A 11 5.10 2.79 5.03
C ILE A 11 5.23 3.84 6.13
N CYS A 12 5.95 4.93 5.86
CA CYS A 12 6.21 6.00 6.81
C CYS A 12 5.77 7.35 6.26
N PHE A 13 5.05 8.11 7.08
CA PHE A 13 4.59 9.47 6.80
C PHE A 13 4.23 10.16 8.12
N LEU A 14 4.28 11.49 8.16
CA LEU A 14 4.02 12.28 9.37
C LEU A 14 4.85 11.83 10.59
N GLY A 15 6.11 11.43 10.40
CA GLY A 15 7.00 10.99 11.47
C GLY A 15 6.64 9.64 12.11
N SER A 16 5.67 8.90 11.55
CA SER A 16 5.27 7.58 12.02
C SER A 16 5.44 6.54 10.91
N CYS A 17 5.73 5.30 11.30
CA CYS A 17 5.82 4.16 10.39
C CYS A 17 4.75 3.11 10.73
N TYR A 18 4.18 2.51 9.69
CA TYR A 18 3.08 1.56 9.78
C TYR A 18 3.40 0.30 8.98
N PRO A 19 2.88 -0.88 9.41
CA PRO A 19 2.95 -2.10 8.60
C PRO A 19 2.28 -1.94 7.23
N ALA A 20 2.88 -2.53 6.20
CA ALA A 20 2.32 -2.61 4.87
C ALA A 20 2.58 -3.99 4.25
N LEU A 21 1.63 -4.52 3.48
CA LEU A 21 1.89 -5.68 2.63
C LEU A 21 2.44 -5.18 1.30
N VAL A 22 3.56 -5.77 0.89
CA VAL A 22 4.27 -5.39 -0.34
C VAL A 22 4.52 -6.62 -1.19
N GLY A 23 4.73 -6.41 -2.48
CA GLY A 23 4.94 -7.46 -3.48
C GLY A 23 6.30 -7.37 -4.15
N ASN A 24 6.78 -8.49 -4.70
CA ASN A 24 8.05 -8.51 -5.47
C ASN A 24 7.99 -7.64 -6.73
N ALA A 25 6.80 -7.40 -7.26
CA ALA A 25 6.56 -6.53 -8.41
C ALA A 25 6.28 -5.07 -8.02
N THR A 26 6.50 -4.68 -6.76
CA THR A 26 6.41 -3.27 -6.34
C THR A 26 7.67 -2.56 -6.83
N PRO A 27 7.58 -1.56 -7.72
CA PRO A 27 8.76 -0.93 -8.28
C PRO A 27 9.44 -0.03 -7.23
N ALA A 28 10.76 -0.12 -7.11
CA ALA A 28 11.55 0.86 -6.38
C ALA A 28 11.68 2.14 -7.21
N GLY A 29 11.74 3.29 -6.56
CA GLY A 29 11.86 4.58 -7.23
C GLY A 29 11.15 5.72 -6.52
N THR A 30 11.05 6.84 -7.23
CA THR A 30 10.31 8.02 -6.78
C THR A 30 9.10 8.23 -7.67
N PHE A 31 7.94 8.40 -7.06
CA PHE A 31 6.63 8.47 -7.71
C PHE A 31 5.82 9.64 -7.14
N SER A 32 4.74 10.00 -7.82
CA SER A 32 3.74 10.94 -7.30
C SER A 32 2.48 10.17 -6.95
N LEU A 33 1.89 10.44 -5.79
CA LEU A 33 0.59 9.89 -5.42
C LEU A 33 -0.52 10.65 -6.14
N SER A 34 -1.52 9.90 -6.63
CA SER A 34 -2.72 10.46 -7.25
C SER A 34 -3.96 9.74 -6.73
N PRO A 35 -4.92 10.45 -6.10
CA PRO A 35 -6.14 9.84 -5.61
C PRO A 35 -7.09 9.50 -6.77
N GLN A 36 -7.57 8.25 -6.79
CA GLN A 36 -8.52 7.79 -7.81
C GLN A 36 -9.69 7.05 -7.17
N ARG A 37 -10.91 7.34 -7.65
CA ARG A 37 -12.11 6.60 -7.26
C ARG A 37 -12.17 5.25 -7.96
N THR A 38 -12.66 4.24 -7.26
CA THR A 38 -12.92 2.92 -7.84
C THR A 38 -14.25 2.36 -7.31
N LEU A 39 -14.98 1.69 -8.19
CA LEU A 39 -16.19 0.95 -7.83
C LEU A 39 -15.90 -0.54 -7.57
N GLU A 40 -14.65 -0.96 -7.70
CA GLU A 40 -14.27 -2.36 -7.54
C GLU A 40 -14.47 -2.81 -6.09
N PRO A 41 -15.27 -3.87 -5.84
CA PRO A 41 -15.56 -4.29 -4.48
C PRO A 41 -14.31 -4.77 -3.74
N GLY A 42 -14.14 -4.33 -2.50
CA GLY A 42 -13.00 -4.68 -1.65
C GLY A 42 -11.94 -3.58 -1.52
N TYR A 43 -11.96 -2.55 -2.38
CA TYR A 43 -11.05 -1.40 -2.28
C TYR A 43 -11.59 -0.27 -1.39
N GLY A 44 -12.89 -0.25 -1.11
CA GLY A 44 -13.53 0.74 -0.23
C GLY A 44 -13.79 2.10 -0.87
N GLY A 45 -13.81 2.18 -2.21
CA GLY A 45 -14.28 3.34 -2.98
C GLY A 45 -13.18 4.22 -3.60
N ASP A 46 -11.93 4.04 -3.22
CA ASP A 46 -10.79 4.83 -3.70
C ASP A 46 -9.45 4.14 -3.41
N VAL A 47 -8.43 4.56 -4.17
CA VAL A 47 -7.03 4.13 -4.06
C VAL A 47 -6.10 5.33 -4.31
N LEU A 48 -4.84 5.23 -3.87
CA LEU A 48 -3.78 6.20 -4.21
C LEU A 48 -2.84 5.56 -5.24
N VAL A 49 -3.01 5.92 -6.50
CA VAL A 49 -2.20 5.43 -7.61
C VAL A 49 -0.82 6.07 -7.56
N PHE A 50 0.23 5.29 -7.85
CA PHE A 50 1.60 5.81 -7.95
C PHE A 50 2.33 5.37 -9.22
N HIS A 51 1.87 4.31 -9.89
CA HIS A 51 2.43 3.86 -11.14
C HIS A 51 1.35 3.16 -11.97
N GLU A 52 1.42 3.31 -13.29
CA GLU A 52 0.55 2.61 -14.23
C GLU A 52 1.30 2.33 -15.53
N ASP A 53 0.95 1.22 -16.16
CA ASP A 53 1.34 0.89 -17.53
C ASP A 53 0.10 0.49 -18.34
N ARG A 54 0.29 -0.05 -19.55
CA ARG A 54 -0.83 -0.44 -20.43
C ARG A 54 -1.72 -1.55 -19.89
N GLN A 55 -1.26 -2.32 -18.92
CA GLN A 55 -1.90 -3.54 -18.41
C GLN A 55 -2.14 -3.51 -16.90
N ASN A 56 -1.37 -2.71 -16.17
CA ASN A 56 -1.30 -2.77 -14.72
C ASN A 56 -1.39 -1.38 -14.10
N LEU A 57 -1.99 -1.32 -12.91
CA LEU A 57 -2.08 -0.14 -12.07
C LEU A 57 -1.59 -0.51 -10.68
N TRP A 58 -0.61 0.21 -10.18
CA TRP A 58 -0.05 0.07 -8.85
C TRP A 58 -0.55 1.20 -7.97
N ALA A 59 -1.10 0.81 -6.82
CA ALA A 59 -1.66 1.76 -5.87
C ALA A 59 -1.37 1.36 -4.42
N ILE A 60 -1.42 2.36 -3.55
CA ILE A 60 -1.58 2.15 -2.11
C ILE A 60 -3.10 2.08 -1.85
N HIS A 61 -3.54 1.05 -1.12
CA HIS A 61 -4.95 0.90 -0.78
C HIS A 61 -5.16 0.15 0.53
N ARG A 62 -6.41 0.19 1.01
CA ARG A 62 -6.85 -0.58 2.19
C ARG A 62 -6.61 -2.07 1.95
N VAL A 63 -6.30 -2.81 3.01
CA VAL A 63 -6.15 -4.27 2.95
C VAL A 63 -7.33 -4.93 2.25
N TYR A 64 -7.03 -5.74 1.23
CA TYR A 64 -8.04 -6.45 0.45
C TYR A 64 -8.42 -7.75 1.15
N THR A 65 -9.69 -7.91 1.52
CA THR A 65 -10.15 -9.01 2.39
C THR A 65 -11.06 -10.00 1.70
N ARG A 66 -11.36 -9.84 0.40
CA ARG A 66 -12.24 -10.77 -0.32
C ARG A 66 -11.60 -12.12 -0.61
N ASN A 67 -10.29 -12.28 -0.40
CA ASN A 67 -9.61 -13.56 -0.39
C ASN A 67 -9.15 -13.93 1.02
N ALA A 68 -9.99 -14.64 1.77
CA ALA A 68 -9.71 -14.97 3.17
C ALA A 68 -8.49 -15.89 3.36
N SER A 69 -8.17 -16.74 2.38
CA SER A 69 -7.04 -17.69 2.46
C SER A 69 -5.67 -17.01 2.46
N GLU A 70 -5.62 -15.72 2.11
CA GLU A 70 -4.37 -14.95 2.16
C GLU A 70 -4.07 -14.38 3.55
N HIS A 71 -5.03 -14.40 4.48
CA HIS A 71 -4.85 -13.95 5.87
C HIS A 71 -4.22 -12.55 6.00
N ARG A 72 -4.59 -11.62 5.10
CA ARG A 72 -3.91 -10.32 4.96
C ARG A 72 -3.98 -9.43 6.21
N ILE A 73 -5.07 -9.48 6.98
CA ILE A 73 -5.19 -8.74 8.23
C ILE A 73 -4.22 -9.31 9.27
N ASP A 74 -4.19 -10.64 9.43
CA ASP A 74 -3.29 -11.31 10.38
C ASP A 74 -1.82 -11.00 10.05
N ARG A 75 -1.46 -11.03 8.76
CA ARG A 75 -0.13 -10.64 8.27
C ARG A 75 0.25 -9.20 8.63
N LEU A 76 -0.69 -8.26 8.52
CA LEU A 76 -0.44 -6.85 8.89
C LEU A 76 -0.20 -6.69 10.40
N ASN A 77 -0.89 -7.48 11.22
CA ASN A 77 -0.78 -7.47 12.68
C ASN A 77 0.41 -8.30 13.21
N ASP A 78 0.99 -9.18 12.39
CA ASP A 78 2.16 -9.97 12.77
C ASP A 78 3.41 -9.07 12.91
N GLN A 79 4.21 -9.33 13.94
CA GLN A 79 5.45 -8.61 14.21
C GLN A 79 6.58 -8.99 13.24
N ARG A 80 6.44 -10.14 12.58
CA ARG A 80 7.40 -10.70 11.65
C ARG A 80 7.26 -10.10 10.26
N THR A 81 8.28 -9.36 9.82
CA THR A 81 8.31 -8.68 8.52
C THR A 81 8.15 -9.64 7.34
N GLU A 82 8.64 -10.88 7.42
CA GLU A 82 8.47 -11.89 6.38
C GLU A 82 7.01 -12.27 6.11
N GLN A 83 6.09 -12.04 7.05
CA GLN A 83 4.67 -12.27 6.82
C GLN A 83 4.04 -11.23 5.89
N ARG A 84 4.70 -10.08 5.71
CA ARG A 84 4.22 -8.92 4.96
C ARG A 84 4.89 -8.73 3.60
N ARG A 85 6.04 -9.37 3.38
CA ARG A 85 6.76 -9.32 2.10
C ARG A 85 6.19 -10.32 1.09
N SER A 86 6.29 -9.97 -0.18
CA SER A 86 5.93 -10.85 -1.31
C SER A 86 4.46 -11.30 -1.30
N VAL A 87 3.57 -10.52 -0.68
CA VAL A 87 2.13 -10.87 -0.52
C VAL A 87 1.31 -10.35 -1.70
N THR A 88 1.63 -9.16 -2.19
CA THR A 88 0.87 -8.51 -3.26
C THR A 88 1.55 -8.72 -4.61
N ARG A 89 0.86 -8.37 -5.70
CA ARG A 89 1.44 -8.34 -7.05
C ARG A 89 1.96 -6.95 -7.44
N GLY A 90 2.22 -6.09 -6.46
CA GLY A 90 2.81 -4.76 -6.67
C GLY A 90 2.11 -3.63 -5.93
N CYS A 91 0.81 -3.76 -5.63
CA CYS A 91 0.13 -2.80 -4.77
C CYS A 91 0.67 -2.83 -3.35
N ILE A 92 0.45 -1.74 -2.61
CA ILE A 92 0.85 -1.62 -1.21
C ILE A 92 -0.44 -1.61 -0.38
N ASN A 93 -0.65 -2.65 0.41
CA ASN A 93 -1.85 -2.76 1.25
C ASN A 93 -1.55 -2.33 2.68
N VAL A 94 -2.40 -1.50 3.24
CA VAL A 94 -2.28 -1.02 4.63
C VAL A 94 -3.60 -1.20 5.37
N MET A 95 -3.57 -1.10 6.71
CA MET A 95 -4.80 -1.10 7.49
C MET A 95 -5.69 0.12 7.14
N PRO A 96 -7.03 0.01 7.20
CA PRO A 96 -7.94 1.08 6.78
C PRO A 96 -7.68 2.44 7.45
N GLU A 97 -7.32 2.45 8.73
CA GLU A 97 -6.99 3.64 9.49
C GLU A 97 -5.68 4.29 9.03
N VAL A 98 -4.69 3.49 8.60
CA VAL A 98 -3.44 3.99 8.02
C VAL A 98 -3.71 4.63 6.66
N TYR A 99 -4.53 3.97 5.83
CA TYR A 99 -4.93 4.52 4.53
C TYR A 99 -5.64 5.87 4.69
N ARG A 100 -6.58 5.99 5.63
CA ARG A 100 -7.27 7.25 5.90
C ARG A 100 -6.29 8.37 6.28
N LYS A 101 -5.36 8.10 7.21
CA LYS A 101 -4.33 9.09 7.59
C LYS A 101 -3.48 9.51 6.38
N LEU A 102 -3.15 8.57 5.51
CA LEU A 102 -2.36 8.83 4.30
C LEU A 102 -3.10 9.74 3.32
N VAL A 103 -4.39 9.49 3.09
CA VAL A 103 -5.24 10.34 2.23
C VAL A 103 -5.35 11.75 2.78
N ASP A 104 -5.60 11.88 4.09
CA ASP A 104 -5.79 13.17 4.76
C ASP A 104 -4.53 14.05 4.74
N CYS A 105 -3.34 13.43 4.80
CA CYS A 105 -2.08 14.17 4.89
C CYS A 105 -1.37 14.39 3.55
N CYS A 106 -1.43 13.38 2.67
CA CYS A 106 -0.36 13.14 1.72
C CYS A 106 -0.86 12.55 0.38
N SER A 107 -2.15 12.71 0.05
CA SER A 107 -2.78 12.09 -1.14
C SER A 107 -2.18 12.51 -2.48
N ASN A 108 -1.48 13.65 -2.55
CA ASN A 108 -0.80 14.16 -3.76
C ASN A 108 0.72 14.33 -3.55
N ASP A 109 1.26 13.69 -2.52
CA ASP A 109 2.64 13.86 -2.10
C ASP A 109 3.59 12.96 -2.89
N VAL A 110 4.89 13.22 -2.75
CA VAL A 110 5.94 12.38 -3.33
C VAL A 110 6.04 11.08 -2.54
N LEU A 111 6.01 9.95 -3.24
CA LEU A 111 6.25 8.61 -2.73
C LEU A 111 7.67 8.16 -3.10
N VAL A 112 8.46 7.71 -2.13
CA VAL A 112 9.76 7.06 -2.36
C VAL A 112 9.69 5.61 -1.91
N ILE A 113 10.02 4.68 -2.79
CA ILE A 113 10.02 3.23 -2.53
C ILE A 113 11.45 2.70 -2.64
N HIS A 114 11.92 2.00 -1.60
CA HIS A 114 13.29 1.45 -1.52
C HIS A 114 13.38 0.09 -0.83
#